data_AF-A0A529HUV5-F1
#
_entry.id   AF-A0A529HUV5-F1
#
_cell.length_a   1.000
_cell.length_b   1.000
_cell.length_c   1.000
_cell.angle_alpha   90.00
_cell.angle_beta   90.00
_cell.angle_gamma   90.00
#
_symmetry.space_group_name_H-M   'P 1'
#
loop_
_entity.id
_entity.type
_entity.pdbx_description
1 polymer ?
#
loop_
_entity_poly.entity_id
_entity_poly.type
_entity_poly.pdbx_seq_one_letter_code
_entity_poly.pdbx_strand_id
1 'polypeptide(L)' 'PEKIGDILAHVFLHDIHHRGQVHAMLSGTSVSPPQLDEFLLDYDLKLRQAEVERLGIADQASVTSYAEK' A
#
# COMPACT_ATOMS: atom_id res chain seq x y z
N PRO A 1 24.51 -9.86 11.26
CA PRO A 1 23.86 -8.55 11.03
C PRO A 1 22.51 -8.80 10.35
N GLU A 2 21.49 -8.00 10.65
CA GLU A 2 20.17 -8.12 10.01
C GLU A 2 20.26 -7.93 8.51
N LYS A 3 19.50 -8.71 7.73
CA LYS A 3 19.47 -8.53 6.26
C LYS A 3 18.54 -7.39 5.91
N ILE A 4 18.82 -6.73 4.79
CA ILE A 4 17.95 -5.65 4.26
C ILE A 4 16.51 -6.15 4.09
N GLY A 5 16.32 -7.38 3.60
CA GLY A 5 14.99 -7.97 3.44
C GLY A 5 14.20 -8.09 4.76
N ASP A 6 14.89 -8.44 5.86
CA ASP A 6 14.26 -8.60 7.18
C ASP A 6 13.85 -7.23 7.74
N ILE A 7 14.67 -6.20 7.51
CA ILE A 7 14.35 -4.81 7.90
C ILE A 7 13.16 -4.28 7.11
N LEU A 8 13.13 -4.51 5.79
CA LEU A 8 12.01 -4.07 4.95
C LEU A 8 10.71 -4.76 5.35
N ALA A 9 10.74 -6.08 5.59
CA ALA A 9 9.58 -6.81 6.08
C ALA A 9 9.08 -6.25 7.42
N HIS A 10 9.99 -5.96 8.35
CA HIS A 10 9.64 -5.36 9.63
C HIS A 10 8.94 -4.00 9.47
N VAL A 11 9.51 -3.09 8.67
CA VAL A 11 8.96 -1.74 8.50
C VAL A 11 7.59 -1.77 7.82
N PHE A 12 7.40 -2.61 6.78
CA PHE A 12 6.09 -2.73 6.12
C PHE A 12 5.02 -3.32 7.04
N LEU A 13 5.35 -4.35 7.83
CA LEU A 13 4.43 -4.91 8.82
C LEU A 13 4.09 -3.89 9.92
N HIS A 14 5.08 -3.12 10.36
CA HIS A 14 4.89 -2.11 11.38
C HIS A 14 3.98 -0.97 10.91
N ASP A 15 4.10 -0.53 9.66
CA ASP A 15 3.21 0.50 9.09
C ASP A 15 1.74 0.04 9.04
N ILE A 16 1.51 -1.17 8.49
CA ILE A 16 0.17 -1.78 8.42
C ILE A 16 -0.45 -1.91 9.82
N HIS A 17 0.35 -2.29 10.81
CA HIS A 17 -0.10 -2.40 12.20
C HIS A 17 -0.61 -1.08 12.77
N HIS A 18 0.15 0.02 12.62
CA HIS A 18 -0.25 1.34 13.12
C HIS A 18 -1.44 1.92 12.35
N ARG A 19 -1.54 1.69 11.04
CA ARG A 19 -2.74 2.03 10.26
C ARG A 19 -3.97 1.31 10.77
N GLY A 20 -3.83 0.02 11.11
CA GLY A 20 -4.86 -0.78 11.79
C GLY A 20 -5.36 -0.14 13.09
N GLN A 21 -4.43 0.32 13.94
CA GLN A 21 -4.78 0.99 15.19
C GLN A 21 -5.55 2.29 14.95
N VAL A 22 -5.08 3.16 14.06
CA VAL A 22 -5.73 4.45 13.75
C VAL A 22 -7.12 4.23 13.16
N HIS A 23 -7.27 3.26 12.26
CA HIS A 23 -8.57 2.89 11.69
C HIS A 23 -9.56 2.47 12.78
N ALA A 24 -9.15 1.60 13.71
CA ALA A 24 -9.99 1.15 14.81
C ALA A 24 -10.40 2.31 15.73
N MET A 25 -9.48 3.21 16.04
CA MET A 25 -9.76 4.41 16.85
C MET A 25 -10.80 5.33 16.17
N LEU A 26 -10.66 5.58 14.87
CA LEU A 26 -11.55 6.49 14.14
C LEU A 26 -12.92 5.89 13.82
N SER A 27 -13.01 4.55 13.69
CA SER A 27 -14.27 3.85 13.42
C SER A 27 -15.33 4.04 14.52
N GLY A 28 -14.92 4.40 15.74
CA GLY A 28 -15.84 4.75 16.84
C GLY A 28 -16.30 6.21 16.83
N THR A 29 -15.94 7.00 15.81
CA THR A 29 -16.19 8.45 15.73
C THR A 29 -17.00 8.80 14.48
N SER A 30 -17.32 10.08 14.28
CA SER A 30 -17.91 10.59 13.04
C SER A 30 -16.89 10.83 11.92
N VAL A 31 -15.59 10.71 12.20
CA VAL A 31 -14.52 10.85 11.21
C VAL A 31 -14.35 9.52 10.50
N SER A 32 -14.46 9.53 9.16
CA SER A 32 -14.22 8.33 8.37
C SER A 32 -12.80 7.82 8.62
N PRO A 33 -12.61 6.55 8.97
CA PRO A 33 -11.28 5.99 9.16
C PRO A 33 -10.54 5.92 7.82
N PRO A 34 -9.19 6.01 7.81
CA PRO A 34 -8.40 5.78 6.61
C PRO A 34 -8.57 4.34 6.13
N GLN A 35 -8.48 4.13 4.83
CA GLN A 35 -8.54 2.81 4.22
C GLN A 35 -7.37 1.94 4.71
N LEU A 36 -7.53 0.60 4.83
CA LEU A 36 -6.55 -0.32 5.43
C LEU A 36 -5.69 -1.08 4.43
N ASP A 37 -6.26 -1.51 3.32
CA ASP A 37 -5.49 -2.22 2.30
C ASP A 37 -4.53 -1.25 1.59
N GLU A 38 -3.46 -1.75 1.02
CA GLU A 38 -2.75 -1.01 -0.01
C GLU A 38 -3.07 -1.68 -1.34
N PHE A 39 -3.39 -0.85 -2.34
CA PHE A 39 -3.74 -1.33 -3.67
C PHE A 39 -2.46 -1.72 -4.41
N LEU A 40 -2.04 -2.97 -4.26
CA LEU A 40 -0.79 -3.50 -4.82
C LEU A 40 -1.01 -4.30 -6.11
N LEU A 41 -2.26 -4.61 -6.46
CA LEU A 41 -2.59 -5.42 -7.63
C LEU A 41 -3.03 -4.55 -8.80
N ASP A 42 -2.76 -5.01 -10.02
CA ASP A 42 -3.20 -4.31 -11.24
C ASP A 42 -4.72 -4.11 -11.29
N TYR A 43 -5.48 -5.03 -10.72
CA TYR A 43 -6.95 -4.92 -10.64
C TYR A 43 -7.43 -3.74 -9.78
N ASP A 44 -6.58 -3.26 -8.87
CA ASP A 44 -6.86 -2.13 -8.00
C ASP A 44 -6.51 -0.79 -8.64
N LEU A 45 -5.90 -0.78 -9.83
CA LEU A 45 -5.49 0.45 -10.53
C LEU A 45 -6.68 1.40 -10.72
N LYS A 46 -7.88 0.87 -11.01
CA LYS A 46 -9.11 1.65 -11.13
C LYS A 46 -9.48 2.42 -9.85
N LEU A 47 -9.08 1.92 -8.68
CA LEU A 47 -9.31 2.53 -7.37
C LEU A 47 -8.22 3.55 -7.01
N ARG A 48 -7.09 3.53 -7.72
CA ARG A 48 -5.92 4.41 -7.52
C ARG A 48 -5.55 5.28 -8.71
N GLN A 49 -6.35 5.31 -9.77
CA GLN A 49 -6.03 6.04 -11.00
C GLN A 49 -5.61 7.50 -10.72
N ALA A 50 -6.37 8.20 -9.88
CA ALA A 50 -6.06 9.58 -9.50
C ALA A 50 -4.74 9.73 -8.73
N GLU A 51 -4.36 8.73 -7.93
CA GLU A 51 -3.08 8.68 -7.20
C GLU A 51 -1.92 8.47 -8.17
N VAL A 52 -2.05 7.48 -9.04
CA VAL A 52 -1.04 7.10 -10.04
C VAL A 52 -0.79 8.24 -11.02
N GLU A 53 -1.85 8.92 -11.49
CA GLU A 53 -1.75 10.11 -12.33
C GLU A 53 -1.06 11.26 -11.60
N ARG A 54 -1.45 11.54 -10.36
CA ARG A 54 -0.83 12.61 -9.55
C ARG A 54 0.65 12.38 -9.32
N LEU A 55 1.06 11.13 -9.12
CA LEU A 55 2.44 10.75 -8.85
C LEU A 55 3.29 10.55 -10.12
N GLY A 56 2.67 10.50 -11.31
CA GLY A 56 3.37 10.30 -12.58
C GLY A 56 4.02 8.93 -12.73
N ILE A 57 3.53 7.91 -12.00
CA ILE A 57 4.13 6.57 -11.93
C ILE A 57 3.45 5.54 -12.84
N ALA A 58 2.54 5.98 -13.70
CA ALA A 58 1.73 5.11 -14.57
C ALA A 58 2.56 4.19 -15.49
N ASP A 59 3.76 4.65 -15.92
CA ASP A 59 4.61 3.90 -16.84
C ASP A 59 5.45 2.80 -16.15
N GLN A 60 5.56 2.84 -14.81
CA GLN A 60 6.38 1.88 -14.04
C GLN A 60 5.61 0.67 -13.51
N ALA A 61 4.28 0.64 -13.64
CA ALA A 61 3.47 -0.54 -13.28
C ALA A 61 3.68 -1.72 -14.26
N SER A 62 4.27 -1.47 -15.43
CA SER A 62 4.60 -2.49 -16.44
C SER A 62 5.81 -3.37 -16.08
N VAL A 63 6.52 -3.07 -14.99
CA VAL A 63 7.76 -3.75 -14.60
C VAL A 63 7.51 -5.16 -14.00
N THR A 64 6.27 -5.49 -13.59
CA THR A 64 5.96 -6.80 -13.00
C THR A 64 5.59 -7.91 -14.01
N SER A 65 5.58 -7.63 -15.32
CA SER A 65 5.31 -8.69 -16.33
C SER A 65 6.53 -9.57 -16.70
N TYR A 66 7.70 -9.35 -16.09
CA TYR A 66 8.93 -10.10 -16.41
C TYR A 66 9.07 -11.48 -15.73
N ALA A 67 7.98 -12.09 -15.22
CA ALA A 67 8.02 -13.42 -14.60
C ALA A 67 7.45 -14.56 -15.47
N GLU A 68 7.13 -14.33 -16.75
CA GLU A 68 6.63 -15.38 -17.67
C GLU A 68 7.48 -15.59 -18.94
N LYS A 69 8.81 -15.45 -18.86
CA LYS A 69 9.72 -16.03 -19.85
C LYS A 69 10.87 -16.80 -19.22
#